data_AF-F8L0M7-F1
#
_entry.id   AF-F8L0M7-F1
#
_cell.length_a   1.000
_cell.length_b   1.000
_cell.length_c   1.000
_cell.angle_alpha   90.00
_cell.angle_beta   90.00
_cell.angle_gamma   90.00
#
_symmetry.space_group_name_H-M   'P 1'
#
loop_
_entity.id
_entity.type
_entity.pdbx_description
1 polymer ?
#
loop_
_entity_poly.entity_id
_entity_poly.type
_entity_poly.pdbx_seq_one_letter_code
_entity_poly.pdbx_strand_id
1 'polypeptide(L)'
;MVLPQDFVWLFLNQKRIRAIISQNENAYEEGLGDAWAPIRRYWETSINTNRDALREFLELEAIRRQYTYGVPDPIQVAPESYILDDALLQRPGNVDIQLDLFLNYAENIKLYPQFQTYFPTSSSYLGEK
;
A
#
# COMPACT_ATOMS: atom_id res chain seq x y z
N MET A 1 -1.92 0.64 3.82
CA MET A 1 -1.13 0.32 2.59
C MET A 1 -2.04 -0.42 1.63
N VAL A 2 -2.49 0.20 0.53
CA VAL A 2 -3.29 -0.50 -0.49
C VAL A 2 -2.31 -1.19 -1.42
N LEU A 3 -2.27 -2.52 -1.34
CA LEU A 3 -1.48 -3.34 -2.25
C LEU A 3 -2.12 -3.26 -3.65
N PRO A 4 -1.35 -3.13 -4.75
CA PRO A 4 -1.85 -3.14 -6.12
C PRO A 4 -2.31 -4.55 -6.56
N GLN A 5 -3.04 -5.24 -5.68
CA GLN A 5 -3.44 -6.62 -5.88
C GLN A 5 -4.46 -6.72 -7.03
N ASP A 6 -5.22 -5.65 -7.29
CA ASP A 6 -6.18 -5.61 -8.38
C ASP A 6 -5.45 -5.56 -9.74
N PHE A 7 -4.32 -4.85 -9.84
CA PHE A 7 -3.46 -4.89 -11.03
C PHE A 7 -2.79 -6.25 -11.26
N VAL A 8 -2.37 -6.93 -10.18
CA VAL A 8 -1.85 -8.30 -10.30
C VAL A 8 -2.94 -9.24 -10.82
N TRP A 9 -4.14 -9.18 -10.25
CA TRP A 9 -5.27 -9.99 -10.70
C TRP A 9 -5.67 -9.72 -12.15
N LEU A 10 -5.68 -8.45 -12.55
CA LEU A 10 -5.89 -8.03 -13.93
C LEU A 10 -4.92 -8.71 -14.88
N PHE A 11 -3.63 -8.56 -14.59
CA PHE A 11 -2.57 -9.00 -15.46
C PHE A 11 -2.62 -10.51 -15.69
N LEU A 12 -2.93 -11.28 -14.64
CA LEU A 12 -3.05 -12.74 -14.72
C LEU A 12 -4.34 -13.21 -15.41
N ASN A 13 -5.38 -12.38 -15.50
CA ASN A 13 -6.72 -12.80 -15.96
C ASN A 13 -7.32 -11.92 -17.07
N GLN A 14 -6.48 -11.30 -17.89
CA GLN A 14 -6.90 -10.31 -18.91
C GLN A 14 -8.06 -10.75 -19.81
N LYS A 15 -8.17 -12.04 -20.15
CA LYS A 15 -9.25 -12.58 -21.01
C LYS A 15 -10.60 -12.74 -20.32
N ARG A 16 -10.65 -12.60 -18.98
CA ARG A 16 -11.85 -12.84 -18.15
C ARG A 16 -12.39 -11.57 -17.51
N ILE A 17 -11.64 -10.47 -17.56
CA ILE A 17 -11.97 -9.20 -16.92
C ILE A 17 -12.43 -8.21 -18.00
N ARG A 18 -13.62 -7.62 -17.80
CA ARG A 18 -14.20 -6.65 -18.74
C ARG A 18 -13.78 -5.20 -18.44
N ALA A 19 -13.63 -4.85 -17.16
CA ALA A 19 -13.26 -3.52 -16.70
C ALA A 19 -12.68 -3.59 -15.29
N ILE A 20 -11.91 -2.56 -14.92
CA ILE A 20 -11.39 -2.36 -13.56
C ILE A 20 -11.71 -0.95 -13.11
N ILE A 21 -12.09 -0.83 -11.84
CA ILE A 21 -12.17 0.42 -11.11
C ILE A 21 -11.12 0.30 -10.02
N SER A 22 -10.00 1.00 -10.18
CA SER A 22 -8.97 1.09 -9.16
C SER A 22 -9.18 2.39 -8.38
N GLN A 23 -9.10 2.32 -7.05
CA GLN A 23 -9.18 3.47 -6.15
C GLN A 23 -7.96 3.48 -5.26
N ASN A 24 -7.20 4.58 -5.34
CA ASN A 24 -6.03 4.83 -4.48
C ASN A 24 -4.90 3.77 -4.58
N GLU A 25 -4.82 3.00 -5.67
CA GLU A 25 -3.66 2.15 -5.95
C GLU A 25 -2.53 2.96 -6.61
N ASN A 26 -1.30 2.46 -6.44
CA ASN A 26 -0.10 3.02 -7.04
C ASN A 26 0.55 2.00 -7.97
N ALA A 27 0.96 2.44 -9.16
CA ALA A 27 1.69 1.63 -10.15
C ALA A 27 2.94 2.36 -10.68
N TYR A 28 3.41 3.35 -9.92
CA TYR A 28 4.54 4.22 -10.27
C TYR A 28 5.47 4.36 -9.06
N GLU A 29 6.79 4.29 -9.27
CA GLU A 29 7.75 4.44 -8.17
C GLU A 29 7.73 5.86 -7.59
N GLU A 30 7.38 6.85 -8.41
CA GLU A 30 7.20 8.25 -8.03
C GLU A 30 6.09 8.44 -6.98
N GLY A 31 5.13 7.51 -6.93
CA GLY A 31 4.09 7.48 -5.88
C GLY A 31 4.61 7.00 -4.51
N LEU A 32 5.85 6.47 -4.44
CA LEU A 32 6.48 6.01 -3.20
C LEU A 32 7.26 7.17 -2.54
N GLY A 33 6.54 8.06 -1.86
CA GLY A 33 7.15 9.20 -1.16
C GLY A 33 8.11 8.84 -0.02
N ASP A 34 8.57 9.85 0.73
CA ASP A 34 9.61 9.69 1.77
C ASP A 34 9.26 8.69 2.87
N ALA A 35 7.96 8.51 3.16
CA ALA A 35 7.47 7.53 4.12
C ALA A 35 7.88 6.08 3.77
N TRP A 36 8.21 5.78 2.51
CA TRP A 36 8.68 4.47 2.06
C TRP A 36 10.18 4.24 2.25
N ALA A 37 10.97 5.26 2.63
CA ALA A 37 12.42 5.12 2.75
C ALA A 37 12.88 3.99 3.69
N PRO A 38 12.26 3.76 4.87
CA PRO A 38 12.61 2.63 5.72
C PRO A 38 12.29 1.27 5.07
N ILE A 39 11.17 1.19 4.34
CA ILE A 39 10.74 -0.02 3.64
C ILE A 39 11.70 -0.33 2.48
N ARG A 40 12.10 0.70 1.69
CA ARG A 40 13.10 0.55 0.63
C ARG A 40 14.44 0.05 1.17
N ARG A 41 14.90 0.58 2.31
CA ARG A 41 16.11 0.08 2.98
C ARG A 41 16.00 -1.39 3.35
N TYR A 42 14.80 -1.84 3.77
CA TYR A 42 14.58 -3.25 4.06
C TYR A 42 14.58 -4.13 2.81
N TRP A 43 14.09 -3.63 1.68
CA TRP A 43 14.20 -4.32 0.38
C TRP A 43 15.64 -4.46 -0.09
N GLU A 44 16.45 -3.41 0.07
CA GLU A 44 17.86 -3.40 -0.31
C GLU A 44 18.70 -4.32 0.59
N THR A 45 18.38 -4.41 1.89
CA THR A 45 19.12 -5.22 2.86
C THR A 45 18.19 -5.80 3.91
N SER A 46 17.86 -7.09 3.76
CA SER A 46 16.88 -7.81 4.57
C SER A 46 17.45 -8.35 5.89
N ILE A 47 18.07 -7.49 6.70
CA ILE A 47 18.58 -7.83 8.05
C ILE A 47 17.55 -7.48 9.14
N ASN A 48 17.67 -8.12 10.30
CA ASN A 48 16.77 -7.92 11.45
C ASN A 48 16.67 -6.44 11.87
N THR A 49 17.77 -5.69 11.88
CA THR A 49 17.75 -4.27 12.23
C THR A 49 16.83 -3.44 11.32
N ASN A 50 16.83 -3.72 10.01
CA ASN A 50 15.95 -3.02 9.06
C ASN A 50 14.51 -3.51 9.19
N ARG A 51 14.31 -4.81 9.45
CA ARG A 51 12.98 -5.39 9.70
C ARG A 51 12.33 -4.78 10.95
N ASP A 52 13.06 -4.75 12.06
CA ASP A 52 12.54 -4.28 13.35
C ASP A 52 12.28 -2.77 13.34
N ALA A 53 13.02 -1.99 12.55
CA ALA A 53 12.73 -0.57 12.33
C ALA A 53 11.33 -0.33 11.71
N LEU A 54 10.73 -1.32 11.04
CA LEU A 54 9.38 -1.19 10.46
C LEU A 54 8.26 -1.45 11.47
N ARG A 55 8.56 -1.94 12.68
CA ARG A 55 7.54 -2.20 13.71
C ARG A 55 6.76 -0.94 14.10
N GLU A 56 7.39 0.22 14.02
CA GLU A 56 6.73 1.51 14.29
C GLU A 56 5.51 1.74 13.39
N PHE A 57 5.51 1.25 12.14
CA PHE A 57 4.36 1.36 11.24
C PHE A 57 3.14 0.55 11.69
N LEU A 58 3.33 -0.38 12.62
CA LEU A 58 2.34 -1.32 13.13
C LEU A 58 1.89 -0.97 14.56
N GLU A 59 2.33 0.17 15.09
CA GLU A 59 1.89 0.70 16.37
C GLU A 59 0.60 1.53 16.22
N LEU A 60 -0.20 1.60 17.28
CA LEU A 60 -1.50 2.29 17.30
C LEU A 60 -1.45 3.71 16.72
N GLU A 61 -0.42 4.50 17.06
CA GLU A 61 -0.29 5.86 16.53
C GLU A 61 -0.06 5.88 15.02
N ALA A 62 0.70 4.93 14.48
CA ALA A 62 0.88 4.80 13.03
C ALA A 62 -0.40 4.33 12.34
N ILE A 63 -1.14 3.39 12.95
CA ILE A 63 -2.45 2.93 12.46
C ILE A 63 -3.43 4.10 12.43
N ARG A 64 -3.57 4.83 13.54
CA ARG A 64 -4.40 6.04 13.62
C ARG A 64 -4.05 7.06 12.55
N ARG A 65 -2.75 7.30 12.30
CA ARG A 65 -2.31 8.21 11.22
C ARG A 65 -2.82 7.76 9.84
N GLN A 66 -2.95 6.47 9.56
CA GLN A 66 -3.52 6.00 8.29
C GLN A 66 -4.99 6.43 8.09
N TYR A 67 -5.73 6.64 9.18
CA TYR A 67 -7.11 7.10 9.13
C TYR A 67 -7.25 8.62 9.15
N THR A 68 -6.34 9.32 9.82
CA THR A 68 -6.46 10.77 10.05
C THR A 68 -5.65 11.61 9.09
N TYR A 69 -4.69 11.03 8.35
CA TYR A 69 -3.85 11.78 7.43
C TYR A 69 -4.68 12.36 6.27
N GLY A 70 -4.56 13.67 6.05
CA GLY A 70 -5.34 14.39 5.04
C GLY A 70 -6.78 14.70 5.43
N VAL A 71 -7.25 14.27 6.61
CA VAL A 71 -8.58 14.61 7.14
C VAL A 71 -8.53 16.02 7.77
N PRO A 72 -9.37 16.97 7.34
CA PRO A 72 -9.37 18.34 7.88
C PRO A 72 -9.69 18.43 9.38
N ASP A 73 -10.58 17.57 9.86
CA ASP A 73 -10.94 17.44 11.28
C ASP A 73 -10.81 15.97 11.73
N PRO A 74 -9.67 15.56 12.31
CA PRO A 74 -9.44 14.20 12.77
C PRO A 74 -10.42 13.71 13.85
N ILE A 75 -11.13 14.61 14.55
CA ILE A 75 -12.09 14.23 15.59
C ILE A 75 -13.33 13.55 14.97
N GLN A 76 -13.61 13.79 13.68
CA GLN A 76 -14.70 13.13 12.95
C GLN A 76 -14.40 11.67 12.63
N VAL A 77 -13.15 11.22 12.76
CA VAL A 77 -12.77 9.83 12.53
C VAL A 77 -13.17 9.02 13.75
N ALA A 78 -14.13 8.11 13.56
CA ALA A 78 -14.62 7.22 14.61
C ALA A 78 -13.46 6.38 15.19
N PRO A 79 -13.13 6.51 16.50
CA PRO A 79 -11.98 5.88 17.10
C PRO A 79 -12.04 4.35 17.09
N GLU A 80 -13.24 3.79 17.07
CA GLU A 80 -13.48 2.36 17.02
C GLU A 80 -12.82 1.69 15.81
N SER A 81 -12.64 2.43 14.70
CA SER A 81 -12.07 1.91 13.45
C SER A 81 -10.60 1.53 13.61
N TYR A 82 -9.75 2.50 14.01
CA TYR A 82 -8.32 2.25 14.17
C TYR A 82 -8.00 1.46 15.46
N ILE A 83 -8.87 1.50 16.48
CA ILE A 83 -8.74 0.65 17.67
C ILE A 83 -9.01 -0.82 17.33
N LEU A 84 -10.05 -1.10 16.52
CA LEU A 84 -10.32 -2.46 16.07
C LEU A 84 -9.17 -2.99 15.21
N ASP A 85 -8.66 -2.18 14.29
CA ASP A 85 -7.51 -2.56 13.47
C ASP A 85 -6.27 -2.88 14.31
N ASP A 86 -5.94 -2.04 15.29
CA ASP A 86 -4.85 -2.33 16.23
C ASP A 86 -5.10 -3.64 16.98
N ALA A 87 -6.28 -3.83 17.57
CA ALA A 87 -6.61 -5.07 18.28
C ALA A 87 -6.47 -6.33 17.40
N LEU A 88 -6.84 -6.23 16.12
CA LEU A 88 -6.67 -7.32 15.15
C LEU A 88 -5.20 -7.51 14.74
N LEU A 89 -4.42 -6.44 14.67
CA LEU A 89 -2.99 -6.47 14.33
C LEU A 89 -2.13 -7.04 15.46
N GLN A 90 -2.49 -6.76 16.73
CA GLN A 90 -1.78 -7.23 17.91
C GLN A 90 -2.02 -8.71 18.23
N ARG A 91 -2.83 -9.43 17.44
CA ARG A 91 -2.97 -10.88 17.60
C ARG A 91 -1.62 -11.58 17.38
N PRO A 92 -1.31 -12.66 18.12
CA PRO A 92 -0.02 -13.34 18.03
C PRO A 92 0.35 -13.70 16.59
N GLY A 93 1.58 -13.33 16.18
CA GLY A 93 2.13 -13.60 14.85
C GLY A 93 1.77 -12.61 13.75
N ASN A 94 0.75 -11.77 13.93
CA ASN A 94 0.31 -10.85 12.86
C ASN A 94 1.35 -9.78 12.54
N VAL A 95 2.05 -9.25 13.54
CA VAL A 95 3.13 -8.28 13.33
C VAL A 95 4.20 -8.86 12.41
N ASP A 96 4.62 -10.11 12.63
CA ASP A 96 5.62 -10.74 11.78
C ASP A 96 5.13 -10.96 10.35
N ILE A 97 3.85 -11.35 10.19
CA ILE A 97 3.22 -11.46 8.87
C ILE A 97 3.23 -10.12 8.12
N GLN A 98 2.94 -9.00 8.80
CA GLN A 98 2.98 -7.68 8.17
C GLN A 98 4.39 -7.25 7.78
N LEU A 99 5.39 -7.57 8.60
CA LEU A 99 6.80 -7.31 8.29
C LEU A 99 7.24 -8.10 7.05
N ASP A 100 6.79 -9.34 6.92
CA ASP A 100 7.06 -10.17 5.76
C ASP A 100 6.32 -9.66 4.52
N LEU A 101 5.11 -9.11 4.68
CA LEU A 101 4.37 -8.40 3.61
C LEU A 101 5.08 -7.12 3.15
N PHE A 102 5.67 -6.34 4.07
CA PHE A 102 6.48 -5.19 3.68
C PHE A 102 7.66 -5.61 2.81
N LEU A 103 8.35 -6.71 3.14
CA LEU A 103 9.43 -7.23 2.29
C LEU A 103 8.92 -7.70 0.93
N ASN A 104 7.83 -8.47 0.94
CA ASN A 104 7.26 -9.06 -0.28
C ASN A 104 6.74 -8.00 -1.27
N TYR A 105 6.36 -6.81 -0.79
CA TYR A 105 5.90 -5.71 -1.64
C TYR A 105 6.91 -5.31 -2.73
N ALA A 106 8.22 -5.56 -2.52
CA ALA A 106 9.24 -5.32 -3.54
C ALA A 106 8.93 -6.05 -4.87
N GLU A 107 8.23 -7.19 -4.83
CA GLU A 107 7.80 -7.91 -6.03
C GLU A 107 6.74 -7.14 -6.83
N ASN A 108 5.88 -6.37 -6.18
CA ASN A 108 4.88 -5.55 -6.86
C ASN A 108 5.54 -4.45 -7.70
N ILE A 109 6.62 -3.84 -7.19
CA ILE A 109 7.37 -2.79 -7.90
C ILE A 109 7.91 -3.34 -9.23
N LYS A 110 8.41 -4.57 -9.24
CA LYS A 110 8.93 -5.23 -10.45
C LYS A 110 7.86 -5.43 -11.52
N LEU A 111 6.57 -5.45 -11.12
CA LEU A 111 5.44 -5.60 -12.03
C LEU A 111 4.94 -4.26 -12.58
N TYR A 112 5.34 -3.12 -12.00
CA TYR A 112 4.89 -1.79 -12.44
C TYR A 112 5.08 -1.55 -13.94
N PRO A 113 6.24 -1.86 -14.57
CA PRO A 113 6.38 -1.71 -16.01
C PRO A 113 5.34 -2.49 -16.81
N GLN A 114 4.96 -3.68 -16.35
CA GLN A 114 3.94 -4.50 -17.02
C GLN A 114 2.56 -3.90 -16.87
N PHE A 115 2.20 -3.40 -15.68
CA PHE A 115 0.94 -2.68 -15.47
C PHE A 115 0.85 -1.44 -16.36
N GLN A 116 1.94 -0.69 -16.47
CA GLN A 116 2.04 0.51 -17.31
C GLN A 116 1.84 0.21 -18.80
N THR A 117 2.25 -0.98 -19.30
CA THR A 117 1.92 -1.38 -20.69
C THR A 117 0.43 -1.65 -20.91
N TYR A 118 -0.28 -2.04 -19.86
CA TYR A 118 -1.70 -2.34 -19.92
C TYR A 118 -2.57 -1.08 -19.75
N PHE A 119 -2.04 -0.05 -19.08
CA PHE A 119 -2.73 1.23 -18.99
C PHE A 119 -2.79 1.87 -20.38
N PRO A 120 -3.99 2.24 -20.85
CA PRO A 120 -4.09 2.97 -22.09
C PRO A 120 -3.28 4.27 -21.95
N THR A 121 -2.55 4.64 -23.00
CA THR A 121 -1.92 5.96 -23.12
C THR A 121 -3.05 6.98 -23.28
N SER A 122 -3.67 7.40 -22.17
CA SER A 122 -4.82 8.29 -22.20
C SER A 122 -4.36 9.74 -22.45
N SER A 123 -4.07 10.07 -23.71
CA SER A 123 -4.29 11.42 -24.21
C SER A 123 -5.70 11.44 -24.80
N SER A 124 -6.71 11.63 -23.95
CA SER A 124 -8.09 12.04 -24.34
C SER A 124 -9.11 11.86 -23.21
N TYR A 125 -8.82 12.34 -21.99
CA TYR A 125 -9.89 12.75 -21.07
C TYR A 125 -9.44 14.01 -20.32
N LEU A 126 -9.12 15.06 -21.08
CA LEU A 126 -9.31 16.42 -20.60
C LEU A 126 -10.77 16.75 -20.85
N GLY A 127 -11.63 16.42 -19.88
CA GLY A 127 -12.95 17.02 -19.81
C GLY A 127 -12.77 18.50 -19.57
N GLU A 128 -13.10 19.30 -20.57
CA GLU A 128 -13.27 20.74 -20.43
C GLU A 128 -14.41 21.04 -19.43
N LYS A 129 -14.08 21.94 -18.50
CA LYS A 129 -14.93 22.78 -17.62
C LYS A 129 -15.59 22.14 -16.40
#